data_AF-A0A6P3FAN0-F1
#
_entry.id   AF-A0A6P3FAN0-F1
#
_cell.length_a   1.000
_cell.length_b   1.000
_cell.length_c   1.000
_cell.angle_alpha   90.00
_cell.angle_beta   90.00
_cell.angle_gamma   90.00
#
_symmetry.space_group_name_H-M   'P 1'
#
loop_
_entity.id
_entity.type
_entity.pdbx_description
1 polymer ?
#
loop_
_entity_poly.entity_id
_entity_poly.type
_entity_poly.pdbx_seq_one_letter_code
_entity_poly.pdbx_strand_id
1 'polypeptide(L)' 'MRLLFLLLLLLLSLIHTASGYRRNDIYLECGRMGGACKHQKTHGCSILPAECKSRHKHCCRV' A
#
# COMPACT_ATOMS: atom_id res chain seq x y z
N MET A 1 17.24 32.18 6.64
CA MET A 1 16.00 31.88 5.87
C MET A 1 16.14 30.76 4.84
N ARG A 2 17.20 30.72 4.01
CA ARG A 2 17.37 29.65 3.00
C ARG A 2 17.51 28.23 3.59
N LEU A 3 18.19 28.09 4.73
CA LEU A 3 18.41 26.79 5.38
C LEU A 3 17.10 26.14 5.85
N LEU A 4 16.21 26.93 6.46
CA LEU A 4 14.89 26.47 6.91
C LEU A 4 14.02 26.00 5.74
N PHE A 5 14.11 26.68 4.59
CA PHE A 5 13.39 26.30 3.38
C PHE A 5 13.90 24.95 2.82
N LEU A 6 15.21 24.73 2.81
CA LEU A 6 15.80 23.46 2.40
C LEU A 6 15.40 22.31 3.35
N LEU A 7 15.39 22.55 4.65
CA LEU A 7 14.88 21.59 5.65
C LEU A 7 13.41 21.23 5.40
N LEU A 8 12.57 22.23 5.09
CA LEU A 8 11.16 22.02 4.78
C LEU A 8 10.98 21.13 3.54
N LEU A 9 11.76 21.39 2.47
CA LEU A 9 11.75 20.57 1.25
C LEU A 9 12.22 19.12 1.53
N LEU A 10 13.23 18.95 2.37
CA LEU A 10 13.74 17.63 2.76
C LEU A 10 12.69 16.82 3.54
N LEU A 11 11.99 17.48 4.47
CA LEU A 11 10.91 16.86 5.25
C LEU A 11 9.74 16.42 4.36
N LEU A 12 9.30 17.30 3.43
CA LEU A 12 8.23 16.99 2.49
C LEU A 12 8.58 15.81 1.57
N SER A 13 9.82 15.75 1.11
CA SER A 13 10.29 14.63 0.28
C SER A 13 10.31 13.32 1.05
N LEU A 14 10.83 13.30 2.29
CA LEU A 14 10.81 12.12 3.18
C LEU A 14 9.40 11.59 3.45
N ILE A 15 8.43 12.48 3.71
CA ILE A 15 7.03 12.10 3.97
C ILE A 15 6.40 11.44 2.73
N HIS A 16 6.68 11.98 1.54
CA HIS A 16 6.21 11.38 0.28
C HIS A 16 6.81 9.99 0.04
N THR A 17 8.12 9.79 0.26
CA THR A 17 8.75 8.47 0.10
C THR A 17 8.22 7.47 1.13
N ALA A 18 8.03 7.87 2.38
CA ALA A 18 7.47 7.00 3.42
C ALA A 18 6.03 6.56 3.10
N SER A 19 5.20 7.47 2.56
CA SER A 19 3.84 7.14 2.09
C SER A 19 3.84 6.15 0.92
N GLY A 20 4.78 6.32 -0.02
CA GLY A 20 4.98 5.40 -1.14
C GLY A 20 5.44 4.00 -0.70
N TYR A 21 6.40 3.94 0.22
CA TYR A 21 6.94 2.69 0.75
C TYR A 21 5.87 1.86 1.46
N ARG A 22 5.08 2.51 2.34
CA ARG A 22 3.98 1.86 3.07
C ARG A 22 2.89 1.30 2.13
N ARG A 23 2.64 1.96 0.99
CA ARG A 23 1.72 1.47 -0.04
C ARG A 23 2.24 0.24 -0.80
N ASN A 24 3.55 0.10 -0.98
CA ASN A 24 4.14 -1.05 -1.66
C ASN A 24 4.20 -2.28 -0.75
N ASP A 25 4.47 -2.09 0.53
CA ASP A 25 4.54 -3.19 1.51
C ASP A 25 3.20 -3.95 1.62
N ILE A 26 2.09 -3.20 1.72
CA ILE A 26 0.71 -3.72 1.75
C ILE A 26 0.40 -4.59 0.51
N TYR A 27 0.82 -4.16 -0.69
CA TYR A 27 0.57 -4.94 -1.90
C TYR A 27 1.36 -6.25 -1.94
N LEU A 28 2.59 -6.23 -1.41
CA LEU A 28 3.47 -7.38 -1.41
C LEU A 28 2.99 -8.47 -0.43
N GLU A 29 2.36 -8.08 0.67
CA GLU A 29 1.85 -9.00 1.70
C GLU A 29 0.81 -9.98 1.12
N CYS A 30 -0.15 -9.48 0.33
CA CYS A 30 -1.15 -10.33 -0.32
C CYS A 30 -0.50 -11.38 -1.26
N GLY A 31 0.50 -10.97 -2.05
CA GLY A 31 1.24 -11.90 -2.92
C GLY A 31 2.06 -12.93 -2.14
N ARG A 32 2.69 -12.53 -1.02
CA ARG A 32 3.43 -13.45 -0.14
C ARG A 32 2.54 -14.52 0.50
N MET A 33 1.26 -14.22 0.74
CA MET A 33 0.29 -15.20 1.24
C MET A 33 -0.29 -16.11 0.14
N GLY A 34 0.19 -16.01 -1.11
CA GLY A 34 -0.35 -16.76 -2.25
C GLY A 34 -1.70 -16.22 -2.72
N GLY A 35 -1.97 -14.93 -2.47
CA GLY A 35 -3.19 -14.26 -2.86
C GLY A 35 -3.00 -13.25 -3.99
N ALA A 36 -4.12 -12.73 -4.47
CA ALA A 36 -4.20 -11.62 -5.41
C ALA A 36 -5.28 -10.61 -5.00
N CYS A 37 -5.00 -9.33 -5.20
CA CYS A 37 -5.95 -8.25 -4.94
C CYS A 37 -7.09 -8.24 -5.97
N LYS A 38 -8.27 -8.71 -5.57
CA LYS A 38 -9.51 -8.75 -6.36
C LYS A 38 -10.47 -7.65 -5.91
N HIS A 39 -11.49 -7.38 -6.71
CA HIS A 39 -12.52 -6.40 -6.35
C HIS A 39 -13.41 -6.97 -5.23
N GLN A 40 -13.85 -6.16 -4.28
CA GLN A 40 -14.73 -6.59 -3.18
C GLN A 40 -16.07 -7.23 -3.60
N LYS A 41 -16.47 -7.06 -4.88
CA LYS A 41 -17.64 -7.71 -5.48
C LYS A 41 -17.32 -9.08 -6.12
N THR A 42 -16.06 -9.52 -6.08
CA THR A 42 -15.68 -10.83 -6.59
C THR A 42 -16.13 -11.89 -5.60
N HIS A 43 -17.05 -12.76 -6.03
CA HIS A 43 -17.54 -13.88 -5.24
C HIS A 43 -16.70 -15.15 -5.48
N GLY A 44 -16.73 -16.08 -4.52
CA GLY A 44 -16.12 -17.41 -4.68
C GLY A 44 -14.61 -17.49 -4.40
N CYS A 45 -14.04 -16.57 -3.62
CA CYS A 45 -12.66 -16.64 -3.15
C CYS A 45 -12.60 -16.69 -1.62
N SER A 46 -11.55 -17.31 -1.07
CA SER A 46 -11.22 -17.19 0.36
C SER A 46 -10.50 -15.87 0.60
N ILE A 47 -11.08 -15.02 1.45
CA ILE A 47 -10.51 -13.72 1.80
C ILE A 47 -9.35 -13.95 2.77
N LEU A 48 -8.18 -13.39 2.44
CA LEU A 48 -6.99 -13.43 3.28
C LEU A 48 -6.89 -12.14 4.12
N PRO A 49 -6.30 -12.21 5.33
CA PRO A 49 -6.10 -11.06 6.20
C PRO A 49 -4.90 -10.21 5.74
N ALA A 50 -4.90 -9.78 4.48
CA ALA A 50 -3.91 -8.89 3.90
C ALA A 50 -4.63 -7.73 3.22
N GLU A 51 -4.11 -6.51 3.41
CA GLU A 51 -4.67 -5.33 2.78
C GLU A 51 -4.26 -5.24 1.30
N CYS A 52 -5.02 -4.48 0.53
CA CYS A 52 -4.69 -4.14 -0.84
C CYS A 52 -4.55 -2.62 -0.97
N LYS A 53 -3.71 -2.16 -1.90
CA LYS A 53 -3.47 -0.72 -2.15
C LYS A 53 -4.76 0.09 -2.39
N SER A 54 -5.79 -0.56 -2.93
CA SER A 54 -7.11 0.04 -3.16
C SER A 54 -8.09 -0.41 -2.08
N ARG A 55 -8.78 0.55 -1.45
CA ARG A 55 -9.84 0.29 -0.46
C ARG A 55 -11.02 -0.53 -1.01
N HIS A 56 -11.23 -0.50 -2.34
CA HIS A 56 -12.28 -1.28 -3.02
C HIS A 56 -11.86 -2.71 -3.36
N LYS A 57 -10.66 -3.12 -2.93
CA LYS A 57 -10.08 -4.44 -3.20
C LYS A 57 -9.76 -5.14 -1.89
N HIS A 58 -9.84 -6.46 -1.92
CA HIS A 58 -9.44 -7.33 -0.83
C HIS A 58 -8.50 -8.40 -1.36
N CYS A 59 -7.67 -8.96 -0.49
CA CYS A 59 -6.81 -10.07 -0.85
C CYS A 59 -7.64 -11.36 -0.94
N CYS A 60 -7.67 -11.98 -2.12
CA CYS A 60 -8.26 -13.30 -2.34
C CYS A 60 -7.15 -14.34 -2.49
N ARG A 61 -7.29 -15.51 -1.87
CA ARG A 61 -6.46 -16.66 -2.18
C ARG A 61 -6.72 -17.14 -3.62
N VAL A 62 -5.65 -17.44 -4.36
CA VAL A 62 -5.69 -17.99 -5.73
C VAL A 62 -5.32 -19.47 -5.69
#